data_AF-A0A1B6J2J5-F1
#
_entry.id   AF-A0A1B6J2J5-F1
#
_cell.length_a   1.000
_cell.length_b   1.000
_cell.length_c   1.000
_cell.angle_alpha   90.00
_cell.angle_beta   90.00
_cell.angle_gamma   90.00
#
_symmetry.space_group_name_H-M   'P 1'
#
loop_
_entity.id
_entity.type
_entity.pdbx_description
1 polymer ?
#
loop_
_entity_poly.entity_id
_entity_poly.type
_entity_poly.pdbx_seq_one_letter_code
_entity_poly.pdbx_strand_id
1 'polypeptide(L)'
;FDSHMTYGIALWGGSSCFNLERILLIQKRAIRAMAGLGFRESCRETFRKWEILTVASAYILATIMEACNSNSPINSSIHQHRTRNANNFNLLSHRTALFAKK
;
A
#
# COMPACT_ATOMS: atom_id res chain seq x y z
N PHE A 1 -3.07 16.77 7.22
CA PHE A 1 -2.61 16.24 5.91
C PHE A 1 -2.60 14.72 5.95
N ASP A 2 -1.85 14.11 6.86
CA ASP A 2 -1.71 12.66 6.94
C ASP A 2 -3.05 11.93 7.12
N SER A 3 -3.89 12.37 8.06
CA SER A 3 -5.25 11.84 8.26
C SER A 3 -6.14 11.84 7.00
N HIS A 4 -6.06 12.89 6.18
CA HIS A 4 -6.81 12.96 4.92
C HIS A 4 -6.23 12.04 3.84
N MET A 5 -4.92 11.83 3.85
CA MET A 5 -4.24 10.93 2.94
C MET A 5 -4.48 9.47 3.34
N THR A 6 -4.43 9.13 4.62
CA THR A 6 -4.62 7.74 5.07
C THR A 6 -6.07 7.31 4.99
N TYR A 7 -7.02 8.26 5.06
CA TYR A 7 -8.44 7.98 4.88
C TYR A 7 -8.72 7.32 3.52
N GLY A 8 -9.20 6.08 3.58
CA GLY A 8 -9.56 5.30 2.39
C GLY A 8 -8.38 4.97 1.48
N ILE A 9 -7.13 5.09 1.94
CA ILE A 9 -5.95 4.85 1.09
C ILE A 9 -5.93 3.42 0.51
N ALA A 10 -6.42 2.43 1.25
CA ALA A 10 -6.57 1.06 0.75
C ALA A 10 -7.55 0.96 -0.43
N LEU A 11 -8.56 1.86 -0.51
CA LEU A 11 -9.57 1.89 -1.56
C LEU A 11 -9.08 2.62 -2.81
N TRP A 12 -8.54 3.84 -2.65
CA TRP A 12 -8.17 4.69 -3.79
C TRP A 12 -6.68 4.60 -4.17
N GLY A 13 -5.82 4.10 -3.28
CA GLY A 13 -4.38 4.01 -3.52
C GLY A 13 -4.01 3.09 -4.68
N GLY A 14 -4.87 2.13 -5.01
CA GLY A 14 -4.74 1.27 -6.19
C GLY A 14 -5.30 1.85 -7.49
N SER A 15 -5.93 3.03 -7.48
CA SER A 15 -6.66 3.53 -8.66
C SER A 15 -5.75 3.96 -9.82
N SER A 16 -4.68 4.72 -9.53
CA SER A 16 -3.72 5.16 -10.55
C SER A 16 -2.38 5.54 -9.93
N CYS A 17 -1.29 5.14 -10.59
CA CYS A 17 0.07 5.54 -10.22
C CYS A 17 0.23 7.07 -10.18
N PHE A 18 -0.47 7.79 -11.06
CA PHE A 18 -0.42 9.26 -11.14
C PHE A 18 -0.94 9.92 -9.86
N ASN A 19 -1.98 9.36 -9.24
CA ASN A 19 -2.54 9.92 -8.00
C ASN A 19 -1.56 9.78 -6.83
N LEU A 20 -0.94 8.61 -6.68
CA LEU A 20 0.09 8.37 -5.67
C LEU A 20 1.31 9.29 -5.90
N GLU A 21 1.76 9.45 -7.15
CA GLU A 21 2.88 10.33 -7.48
C GLU A 21 2.59 11.79 -7.11
N ARG A 22 1.38 12.29 -7.44
CA ARG A 22 0.97 13.65 -7.12
C ARG A 22 0.99 13.91 -5.61
N ILE A 23 0.51 12.96 -4.80
CA ILE A 23 0.53 13.08 -3.34
C ILE A 23 1.95 12.99 -2.81
N LEU A 24 2.79 12.11 -3.37
CA LEU A 24 4.20 12.00 -2.99
C LEU A 24 4.97 13.30 -3.27
N LEU A 25 4.67 13.99 -4.37
CA LEU A 25 5.24 15.31 -4.67
C LEU A 25 4.84 16.36 -3.61
N ILE A 26 3.59 16.35 -3.16
CA ILE A 26 3.12 17.24 -2.09
C ILE A 26 3.82 16.91 -0.76
N GLN A 27 3.95 15.63 -0.41
CA GLN A 27 4.71 15.19 0.77
C GLN A 27 6.16 15.68 0.72
N LYS A 28 6.84 15.50 -0.42
CA LYS A 28 8.23 15.96 -0.62
C LYS A 28 8.37 17.47 -0.48
N ARG A 29 7.39 18.26 -0.97
CA ARG A 29 7.38 19.72 -0.82
C ARG A 29 7.25 20.13 0.64
N ALA A 30 6.33 19.52 1.38
CA ALA A 30 6.15 19.80 2.81
C ALA A 30 7.42 19.46 3.61
N ILE A 31 7.99 18.28 3.41
CA ILE A 31 9.23 17.87 4.09
C ILE A 31 10.39 18.77 3.73
N ARG A 32 10.53 19.15 2.45
CA ARG A 32 11.55 20.10 2.01
C ARG A 32 11.43 21.45 2.72
N ALA A 33 10.22 21.99 2.84
CA ALA A 33 9.98 23.25 3.53
C ALA A 33 10.30 23.14 5.03
N MET A 34 9.89 22.05 5.68
CA MET A 34 10.13 21.84 7.11
C MET A 34 11.61 21.59 7.44
N ALA A 35 12.33 20.88 6.59
CA ALA A 35 13.73 20.52 6.80
C ALA A 35 14.73 21.54 6.23
N GLY A 36 14.25 22.60 5.54
CA GLY A 36 15.11 23.60 4.90
C GLY A 36 15.98 23.04 3.77
N LEU A 37 15.52 21.99 3.06
CA LEU A 37 16.32 21.34 2.02
C LEU A 37 16.42 22.18 0.74
N GLY A 38 17.60 22.18 0.12
CA GLY A 38 17.83 22.77 -1.19
C GLY A 38 16.99 22.12 -2.29
N PHE A 39 16.80 22.84 -3.42
CA PHE A 39 15.94 22.39 -4.53
C PHE A 39 16.36 21.02 -5.11
N ARG A 40 17.66 20.77 -5.24
CA ARG A 40 18.22 19.52 -5.79
C ARG A 40 18.50 18.44 -4.75
N GLU A 41 18.38 18.76 -3.46
CA GLU A 41 18.70 17.81 -2.40
C GLU A 41 17.69 16.65 -2.36
N SER A 42 18.12 15.49 -1.87
CA SER A 42 17.20 14.36 -1.74
C SER A 42 16.42 14.44 -0.44
N CYS A 43 15.09 14.32 -0.50
CA CYS A 43 14.27 14.22 0.72
C CYS A 43 14.35 12.83 1.37
N ARG A 44 14.96 11.82 0.71
CA ARG A 44 14.94 10.41 1.15
C ARG A 44 15.49 10.24 2.56
N GLU A 45 16.63 10.86 2.85
CA GLU A 45 17.25 10.75 4.17
C GLU A 45 16.41 11.42 5.25
N THR A 46 15.70 12.50 4.91
CA THR A 46 14.79 13.17 5.85
C THR A 46 13.57 12.32 6.16
N PHE A 47 12.96 11.67 5.16
CA PHE A 47 11.89 10.70 5.41
C PHE A 47 12.32 9.61 6.38
N ARG A 48 13.55 9.08 6.21
CA ARG A 48 14.09 8.05 7.10
C ARG A 48 14.39 8.59 8.50
N LYS A 49 15.06 9.74 8.61
CA LYS A 49 15.41 10.37 9.89
C LYS A 49 14.20 10.75 10.73
N TRP A 50 13.11 11.15 10.09
CA TRP A 50 11.86 11.51 10.76
C TRP A 50 10.87 10.36 10.84
N GLU A 51 11.25 9.17 10.35
CA GLU A 51 10.40 7.96 10.36
C GLU A 51 9.03 8.18 9.71
N ILE A 52 8.98 9.06 8.70
CA ILE A 52 7.75 9.36 7.97
C ILE A 52 7.60 8.35 6.83
N LEU A 53 6.43 7.71 6.76
CA LEU A 53 6.07 6.87 5.63
C LEU A 53 5.73 7.72 4.40
N THR A 54 6.28 7.32 3.26
CA THR A 54 5.79 7.81 1.95
C THR A 54 4.36 7.32 1.72
N VAL A 55 3.58 8.04 0.90
CA VAL A 55 2.23 7.60 0.53
C VAL A 55 2.19 6.18 -0.04
N ALA A 56 3.21 5.77 -0.80
CA ALA A 56 3.31 4.41 -1.34
C ALA A 56 3.51 3.37 -0.24
N SER A 57 4.40 3.63 0.72
CA SER A 57 4.58 2.74 1.87
C SER A 57 3.36 2.71 2.80
N ALA A 58 2.67 3.84 2.97
CA ALA A 58 1.43 3.91 3.73
C ALA A 58 0.31 3.09 3.06
N TYR A 59 0.21 3.16 1.72
CA TYR A 59 -0.70 2.33 0.95
C TYR A 59 -0.40 0.84 1.12
N ILE A 60 0.86 0.41 0.96
CA ILE A 60 1.27 -0.99 1.14
C ILE A 60 0.95 -1.48 2.57
N LEU A 61 1.22 -0.65 3.58
CA LEU A 61 0.91 -1.00 4.97
C LEU A 61 -0.59 -1.17 5.18
N ALA A 62 -1.39 -0.22 4.71
CA ALA A 62 -2.84 -0.26 4.84
C ALA A 62 -3.46 -1.46 4.12
N THR A 63 -2.97 -1.81 2.92
CA THR A 63 -3.48 -2.98 2.18
C THR A 63 -3.10 -4.29 2.84
N ILE A 64 -1.88 -4.40 3.40
CA ILE A 64 -1.48 -5.60 4.15
C ILE A 64 -2.32 -5.72 5.42
N MET A 65 -2.50 -4.63 6.18
CA MET A 65 -3.34 -4.64 7.38
C MET A 65 -4.77 -5.07 7.06
N GLU A 66 -5.36 -4.53 5.98
CA GLU A 66 -6.70 -4.92 5.55
C GLU A 66 -6.77 -6.40 5.15
N ALA A 67 -5.79 -6.89 4.40
CA ALA A 67 -5.72 -8.30 4.01
C ALA A 67 -5.56 -9.24 5.22
N CYS A 68 -4.73 -8.87 6.20
CA CYS A 68 -4.54 -9.64 7.43
C CYS A 68 -5.75 -9.59 8.36
N ASN A 69 -6.47 -8.47 8.41
CA ASN A 69 -7.69 -8.32 9.21
C ASN A 69 -8.90 -8.97 8.55
N SER A 70 -8.90 -9.08 7.22
CA SER A 70 -9.88 -9.89 6.51
C SER A 70 -9.68 -11.34 6.94
N ASN A 71 -10.71 -11.99 7.50
CA ASN A 71 -10.71 -13.42 7.82
C ASN A 71 -10.76 -14.27 6.53
N SER A 72 -9.90 -13.96 5.57
CA SER A 72 -9.85 -14.63 4.28
C SER A 72 -9.40 -16.07 4.48
N PRO A 73 -10.15 -17.07 3.99
CA PRO A 73 -9.81 -18.46 4.19
C PRO A 73 -8.47 -18.77 3.51
N ILE A 74 -7.65 -19.55 4.21
CA ILE A 74 -6.39 -20.08 3.69
C ILE A 74 -6.72 -21.42 3.01
N ASN A 75 -5.95 -21.84 1.99
CA ASN A 75 -6.24 -23.10 1.29
C ASN A 75 -6.35 -24.32 2.23
N SER A 76 -5.57 -24.34 3.31
CA SER A 76 -5.61 -25.38 4.35
C SER A 76 -6.91 -25.41 5.17
N SER A 77 -7.68 -24.31 5.23
CA SER A 77 -8.97 -24.29 5.93
C SER A 77 -10.11 -24.89 5.10
N ILE A 78 -9.88 -25.14 3.81
CA ILE A 78 -10.90 -25.60 2.85
C ILE A 78 -10.78 -27.10 2.60
N HIS A 79 -9.55 -27.63 2.60
CA HIS A 79 -9.28 -29.03 2.36
C HIS A 79 -8.28 -29.59 3.38
N GLN A 80 -8.44 -30.85 3.76
CA GLN A 80 -7.64 -31.50 4.82
C GLN A 80 -6.29 -32.06 4.35
N HIS A 81 -6.01 -32.09 3.04
CA HIS A 81 -4.76 -32.62 2.50
C HIS A 81 -3.72 -31.52 2.27
N ARG A 82 -2.43 -31.83 2.47
CA ARG A 82 -1.34 -30.87 2.33
C ARG A 82 -0.99 -30.64 0.86
N THR A 83 -1.38 -29.49 0.33
CA THR A 83 -0.93 -29.02 -0.99
C THR A 83 0.30 -28.11 -0.84
N ARG A 84 1.11 -27.98 -1.91
CA ARG A 84 2.29 -27.09 -1.93
C ARG A 84 1.94 -25.63 -1.58
N ASN A 85 0.70 -25.21 -1.84
CA ASN A 85 0.20 -23.86 -1.63
C ASN A 85 -0.77 -23.77 -0.43
N ALA A 86 -0.69 -24.70 0.53
CA ALA A 86 -1.64 -24.80 1.64
C ALA A 86 -1.71 -23.53 2.49
N ASN A 87 -0.63 -22.76 2.61
CA ASN A 87 -0.56 -21.53 3.42
C ASN A 87 -0.93 -20.25 2.64
N ASN A 88 -1.27 -20.37 1.36
CA ASN A 88 -1.67 -19.20 0.57
C ASN A 88 -3.15 -18.86 0.83
N PHE A 89 -3.47 -17.58 0.77
CA PHE A 89 -4.87 -17.12 0.75
C PHE A 89 -5.63 -17.79 -0.39
N ASN A 90 -6.81 -18.30 -0.09
CA ASN A 90 -7.71 -18.79 -1.13
C ASN A 90 -8.40 -17.60 -1.80
N LEU A 91 -7.94 -17.26 -2.99
CA LEU A 91 -8.56 -16.22 -3.80
C LEU A 91 -9.80 -16.79 -4.49
N LEU A 92 -10.91 -16.05 -4.45
CA LEU A 92 -12.14 -16.46 -5.12
C LEU A 92 -11.88 -16.67 -6.62
N SER A 93 -12.26 -17.86 -7.10
CA SER A 93 -12.24 -18.16 -8.53
C SER A 93 -13.24 -17.26 -9.24
N HIS A 94 -12.76 -16.50 -10.22
CA HIS A 94 -13.57 -15.60 -11.01
C HIS A 94 -13.78 -16.19 -12.41
N ARG A 95 -14.97 -15.97 -12.97
CA ARG A 95 -15.33 -16.46 -14.32
C ARG A 95 -15.04 -15.46 -15.43
N THR A 96 -14.85 -14.19 -15.09
CA THR A 96 -14.68 -13.10 -16.07
C THR A 96 -13.24 -12.63 -16.13
N ALA A 97 -12.80 -12.26 -17.34
CA ALA A 97 -11.43 -11.77 -17.59
C ALA A 97 -11.09 -10.48 -16.82
N LEU A 98 -12.10 -9.73 -16.36
CA LEU A 98 -11.94 -8.51 -15.57
C LEU A 98 -11.12 -8.76 -14.30
N PHE A 99 -11.30 -9.90 -13.65
CA PHE A 99 -10.58 -10.27 -12.43
C PHE A 99 -9.36 -11.17 -12.69
N ALA A 100 -9.08 -11.49 -13.97
CA ALA A 100 -7.99 -12.40 -14.36
C ALA A 100 -6.61 -11.75 -14.35
N LYS A 101 -6.54 -10.42 -14.49
CA LYS A 101 -5.29 -9.68 -14.36
C LYS A 101 -5.04 -9.35 -12.88
N LYS A 102 -3.91 -9.86 -12.38
CA LYS A 102 -3.26 -9.40 -11.14
C LYS A 102 -2.55 -8.08 -11.37
#